data_AF-A0A7W7RBT5-F1
#
_entry.id   AF-A0A7W7RBT5-F1
#
_cell.length_a   1.000
_cell.length_b   1.000
_cell.length_c   1.000
_cell.angle_alpha   90.00
_cell.angle_beta   90.00
_cell.angle_gamma   90.00
#
_symmetry.space_group_name_H-M   'P 1'
#
loop_
_entity.id
_entity.type
_entity.pdbx_description
1 polymer ?
#
loop_
_entity_poly.entity_id
_entity_poly.type
_entity_poly.pdbx_seq_one_letter_code
_entity_poly.pdbx_strand_id
1 'polypeptide(L)'
;MTDDAELMRLVEAHQRLDAMAQAVVRDASALDDLTPYGTDELPAAITALQTGLETGAVDQIVDGARWVARAFTATPMAMFTLGGGEAAFALCGGVMGLRADLLTLDEAAEK
;
A
#
# COMPACT_ATOMS: atom_id res chain seq x y z
N MET A 1 -16.55 -24.95 -13.53
CA MET A 1 -15.28 -25.13 -12.79
C MET A 1 -14.80 -23.76 -12.31
N THR A 2 -15.69 -22.96 -11.69
CA THR A 2 -15.71 -21.52 -12.03
C THR A 2 -15.80 -20.53 -10.87
N ASP A 3 -16.20 -20.88 -9.63
CA ASP A 3 -16.36 -19.84 -8.58
C ASP A 3 -15.29 -19.95 -7.47
N ASP A 4 -14.93 -21.16 -7.06
CA ASP A 4 -14.02 -21.37 -5.92
C ASP A 4 -12.58 -20.87 -6.19
N ALA A 5 -12.09 -21.05 -7.42
CA ALA A 5 -10.73 -20.61 -7.79
C ALA A 5 -10.61 -19.08 -7.89
N GLU A 6 -11.71 -18.40 -8.25
CA GLU A 6 -11.78 -16.95 -8.32
C GLU A 6 -11.93 -16.35 -6.92
N LEU A 7 -12.80 -16.94 -6.09
CA LEU A 7 -12.94 -16.57 -4.70
C LEU A 7 -11.64 -16.76 -3.92
N MET A 8 -10.90 -17.85 -4.16
CA MET A 8 -9.57 -18.05 -3.59
C MET A 8 -8.58 -16.96 -4.02
N ARG A 9 -8.56 -16.58 -5.31
CA ARG A 9 -7.69 -15.48 -5.76
C ARG A 9 -8.01 -14.16 -5.07
N LEU A 10 -9.29 -13.84 -4.90
CA LEU A 10 -9.73 -12.63 -4.21
C LEU A 10 -9.31 -12.63 -2.74
N VAL A 11 -9.51 -13.73 -2.03
CA VAL A 11 -9.08 -13.89 -0.64
C VAL A 11 -7.57 -13.73 -0.50
N GLU A 12 -6.79 -14.38 -1.37
CA GLU A 12 -5.34 -14.26 -1.38
C GLU A 12 -4.88 -12.83 -1.69
N ALA A 13 -5.53 -12.15 -2.63
CA ALA A 13 -5.22 -10.76 -2.97
C ALA A 13 -5.50 -9.82 -1.80
N HIS A 14 -6.61 -10.00 -1.07
CA HIS A 14 -6.90 -9.24 0.14
C HIS A 14 -5.87 -9.51 1.26
N GLN A 15 -5.47 -10.76 1.46
CA GLN A 15 -4.45 -11.11 2.46
C GLN A 15 -3.09 -10.49 2.14
N ARG A 16 -2.69 -10.50 0.86
CA ARG A 16 -1.46 -9.83 0.43
C ARG A 16 -1.55 -8.32 0.59
N LEU A 17 -2.68 -7.72 0.20
CA LEU A 17 -2.92 -6.29 0.39
C LEU A 17 -2.81 -5.88 1.86
N ASP A 18 -3.42 -6.64 2.77
CA ASP A 18 -3.35 -6.40 4.21
C ASP A 18 -1.90 -6.47 4.73
N ALA A 19 -1.16 -7.51 4.35
CA ALA A 19 0.26 -7.63 4.70
C ALA A 19 1.12 -6.49 4.15
N MET A 20 0.86 -6.04 2.91
CA MET A 20 1.55 -4.90 2.31
C MET A 20 1.16 -3.59 2.98
N ALA A 21 -0.11 -3.40 3.32
CA ALA A 21 -0.58 -2.22 4.05
C ALA A 21 0.09 -2.10 5.42
N GLN A 22 0.19 -3.20 6.17
CA GLN A 22 0.92 -3.23 7.44
C GLN A 22 2.40 -2.88 7.28
N ALA A 23 3.05 -3.42 6.23
CA ALA A 23 4.44 -3.11 5.94
C ALA A 23 4.63 -1.61 5.62
N VAL A 24 3.77 -1.05 4.77
CA VAL A 24 3.78 0.36 4.39
C VAL A 24 3.62 1.27 5.61
N VAL A 25 2.65 1.00 6.49
CA VAL A 25 2.44 1.81 7.71
C VAL A 25 3.65 1.73 8.64
N ARG A 26 4.18 0.53 8.88
CA ARG A 26 5.37 0.32 9.72
C ARG A 26 6.58 1.07 9.16
N ASP A 27 6.87 0.90 7.87
CA ASP A 27 8.10 1.45 7.27
C ASP A 27 7.98 2.97 7.09
N ALA A 28 6.76 3.49 6.85
CA ALA A 28 6.50 4.93 6.89
C ALA A 28 6.69 5.52 8.29
N SER A 29 6.31 4.81 9.35
CA SER A 29 6.51 5.27 10.74
C SER A 29 7.98 5.31 11.17
N ALA A 30 8.86 4.63 10.44
CA ALA A 30 10.30 4.63 10.67
C ALA A 30 11.02 5.81 9.98
N LEU A 31 10.30 6.63 9.20
CA LEU A 31 10.83 7.81 8.53
C LEU A 31 10.38 9.08 9.26
N ASP A 32 11.33 9.97 9.54
CA ASP A 32 11.05 11.23 10.24
C ASP A 32 10.32 12.26 9.36
N ASP A 33 10.46 12.16 8.03
CA ASP A 33 9.85 13.06 7.07
C ASP A 33 9.39 12.29 5.82
N LEU A 34 8.09 12.36 5.53
CA LEU A 34 7.50 11.72 4.35
C LEU A 34 7.43 12.64 3.12
N THR A 35 7.71 13.93 3.29
CA THR A 35 7.63 14.94 2.23
C THR A 35 8.44 14.58 0.97
N PRO A 36 9.66 14.00 1.06
CA PRO A 36 10.43 13.66 -0.14
C PRO A 36 9.83 12.52 -0.96
N TYR A 37 8.91 11.74 -0.40
CA TYR A 37 8.44 10.48 -0.97
C TYR A 37 7.13 10.62 -1.75
N GLY A 38 6.41 11.73 -1.59
CA GLY A 38 5.07 11.88 -2.13
C GLY A 38 4.55 13.31 -2.15
N THR A 39 3.24 13.41 -2.36
CA THR A 39 2.47 14.65 -2.21
C THR A 39 2.32 15.00 -0.73
N ASP A 40 1.83 16.22 -0.47
CA ASP A 40 1.40 16.68 0.85
C ASP A 40 0.29 15.82 1.49
N GLU A 41 -0.50 15.12 0.67
CA GLU A 41 -1.50 14.16 1.14
C GLU A 41 -0.93 12.84 1.69
N LEU A 42 0.34 12.49 1.43
CA LEU A 42 0.89 11.17 1.78
C LEU A 42 0.77 10.84 3.28
N PRO A 43 1.09 11.73 4.24
CA PRO A 43 0.89 11.46 5.66
C PRO A 43 -0.57 11.14 6.01
N ALA A 44 -1.52 11.90 5.47
CA ALA A 44 -2.95 11.68 5.71
C ALA A 44 -3.42 10.33 5.14
N ALA A 45 -2.93 9.96 3.96
CA ALA A 45 -3.21 8.67 3.34
C ALA A 45 -2.68 7.49 4.19
N ILE A 46 -1.47 7.61 4.74
CA ILE A 46 -0.90 6.59 5.65
C ILE A 46 -1.73 6.47 6.93
N THR A 47 -2.17 7.59 7.52
CA THR A 47 -3.06 7.56 8.70
C THR A 47 -4.42 6.92 8.39
N ALA A 48 -5.00 7.20 7.23
CA ALA A 48 -6.25 6.57 6.80
C ALA A 48 -6.07 5.04 6.65
N LEU A 49 -4.97 4.61 6.01
CA LEU A 49 -4.63 3.19 5.87
C LEU A 49 -4.45 2.51 7.23
N GLN A 50 -3.73 3.16 8.16
CA GLN A 50 -3.55 2.67 9.52
C GLN A 50 -4.90 2.52 10.25
N THR A 51 -5.80 3.49 10.12
CA THR A 51 -7.14 3.44 10.72
C THR A 51 -7.95 2.26 10.19
N GLY A 52 -7.86 1.99 8.87
CA GLY A 52 -8.47 0.81 8.26
C GLY A 52 -7.93 -0.50 8.85
N LEU A 53 -6.60 -0.59 9.04
CA LEU A 53 -5.94 -1.76 9.64
C LEU A 53 -6.36 -1.97 11.10
N GLU A 54 -6.40 -0.90 11.91
CA GLU A 54 -6.77 -0.97 13.32
C GLU A 54 -8.23 -1.41 13.53
N THR A 55 -9.11 -1.02 12.62
CA THR A 55 -10.54 -1.39 12.68
C THR A 55 -10.85 -2.73 12.00
N GLY A 56 -9.93 -3.25 11.17
CA GLY A 56 -10.15 -4.43 10.34
C GLY A 56 -11.15 -4.21 9.20
N ALA A 57 -11.46 -2.95 8.86
CA ALA A 57 -12.41 -2.59 7.82
C ALA A 57 -11.76 -2.70 6.43
N VAL A 58 -12.07 -3.79 5.71
CA VAL A 58 -11.45 -4.13 4.41
C VAL A 58 -11.62 -3.01 3.37
N ASP A 59 -12.80 -2.40 3.31
CA ASP A 59 -13.09 -1.26 2.45
C ASP A 59 -12.19 -0.06 2.75
N GLN A 60 -12.00 0.27 4.02
CA GLN A 60 -11.11 1.36 4.45
C GLN A 60 -9.64 1.05 4.16
N ILE A 61 -9.21 -0.21 4.30
CA ILE A 61 -7.85 -0.65 3.93
C ILE A 61 -7.64 -0.45 2.43
N VAL A 62 -8.59 -0.88 1.60
CA VAL A 62 -8.52 -0.71 0.14
C VAL A 62 -8.49 0.77 -0.25
N ASP A 63 -9.36 1.59 0.33
CA ASP A 63 -9.42 3.03 0.02
C ASP A 63 -8.16 3.77 0.49
N GLY A 64 -7.67 3.47 1.69
CA GLY A 64 -6.41 3.99 2.22
C GLY A 64 -5.22 3.57 1.35
N ALA A 65 -5.17 2.30 0.94
CA ALA A 65 -4.15 1.76 0.06
C ALA A 65 -4.16 2.49 -1.29
N ARG A 66 -5.33 2.67 -1.91
CA ARG A 66 -5.45 3.45 -3.15
C ARG A 66 -4.99 4.89 -2.99
N TRP A 67 -5.27 5.51 -1.85
CA TRP A 67 -4.82 6.87 -1.57
C TRP A 67 -3.30 6.93 -1.45
N VAL A 68 -2.68 6.05 -0.66
CA VAL A 68 -1.22 5.95 -0.53
C VAL A 68 -0.57 5.70 -1.89
N ALA A 69 -1.12 4.78 -2.68
CA ALA A 69 -0.63 4.46 -4.01
C ALA A 69 -0.63 5.67 -4.96
N ARG A 70 -1.57 6.61 -4.83
CA ARG A 70 -1.60 7.85 -5.62
C ARG A 70 -0.69 8.95 -5.03
N ALA A 71 -0.69 9.09 -3.72
CA ALA A 71 0.06 10.13 -3.01
C ALA A 71 1.58 9.87 -3.01
N PHE A 72 2.02 8.61 -3.08
CA PHE A 72 3.42 8.26 -3.17
C PHE A 72 3.95 8.45 -4.61
N THR A 73 4.83 9.42 -4.81
CA THR A 73 5.31 9.81 -6.15
C THR A 73 6.78 9.48 -6.38
N ALA A 74 7.52 9.15 -5.33
CA ALA A 74 8.93 8.81 -5.47
C ALA A 74 9.12 7.48 -6.21
N THR A 75 10.24 7.38 -6.90
CA THR A 75 10.61 6.19 -7.70
C THR A 75 11.69 5.39 -6.96
N PRO A 76 11.88 4.10 -7.29
CA PRO A 76 12.98 3.32 -6.75
C PRO A 76 14.35 3.99 -6.95
N MET A 77 14.55 4.68 -8.08
CA MET A 77 15.80 5.39 -8.35
C MET A 77 15.98 6.62 -7.45
N ALA A 78 14.89 7.28 -7.06
CA ALA A 78 14.94 8.43 -6.15
C ALA A 78 15.36 8.03 -4.71
N MET A 79 15.15 6.78 -4.30
CA MET A 79 15.55 6.31 -2.96
C MET A 79 17.05 6.39 -2.72
N PHE A 80 17.87 6.34 -3.78
CA PHE A 80 19.31 6.52 -3.67
C PHE A 80 19.74 7.93 -3.28
N THR A 81 18.87 8.94 -3.42
CA THR A 81 19.21 10.35 -3.20
C THR A 81 18.37 11.05 -2.14
N LEU A 82 17.17 10.55 -1.83
CA LEU A 82 16.23 11.20 -0.88
C LEU A 82 16.56 10.97 0.60
N GLY A 83 17.52 10.09 0.92
CA GLY A 83 17.82 9.71 2.30
C GLY A 83 16.82 8.68 2.85
N GLY A 84 16.87 8.40 4.16
CA GLY A 84 15.97 7.43 4.82
C GLY A 84 16.43 5.96 4.78
N GLY A 85 17.56 5.67 4.13
CA GLY A 85 18.24 4.37 4.22
C GLY A 85 17.36 3.18 3.84
N GLU A 86 17.47 2.09 4.61
CA GLU A 86 16.72 0.85 4.35
C GLU A 86 15.19 1.05 4.45
N ALA A 87 14.72 1.89 5.37
CA ALA A 87 13.29 2.17 5.56
C ALA A 87 12.66 2.82 4.32
N ALA A 88 13.38 3.73 3.66
CA ALA A 88 12.94 4.35 2.42
C ALA A 88 12.75 3.32 1.28
N PHE A 89 13.71 2.41 1.13
CA PHE A 89 13.61 1.33 0.15
C PHE A 89 12.49 0.34 0.50
N ALA A 90 12.34 -0.01 1.78
CA ALA A 90 11.28 -0.89 2.26
C ALA A 90 9.90 -0.28 1.99
N LEU A 91 9.71 1.00 2.31
CA LEU A 91 8.48 1.73 2.01
C LEU A 91 8.19 1.76 0.50
N CYS A 92 9.19 2.10 -0.32
CA CYS A 92 9.03 2.10 -1.79
C CYS A 92 8.63 0.71 -2.31
N GLY A 93 9.26 -0.35 -1.82
CA GLY A 93 8.91 -1.73 -2.16
C GLY A 93 7.51 -2.11 -1.71
N GLY A 94 7.13 -1.74 -0.48
CA GLY A 94 5.79 -1.95 0.06
C GLY A 94 4.71 -1.26 -0.75
N VAL A 95 4.91 0.00 -1.15
CA VAL A 95 3.97 0.74 -2.02
C VAL A 95 3.86 0.10 -3.41
N MET A 96 4.96 -0.42 -3.96
CA MET A 96 4.91 -1.17 -5.23
C MET A 96 4.13 -2.48 -5.12
N GLY A 97 4.34 -3.24 -4.04
CA GLY A 97 3.56 -4.44 -3.74
C GLY A 97 2.07 -4.13 -3.57
N LEU A 98 1.77 -3.10 -2.79
CA LEU A 98 0.41 -2.59 -2.57
C LEU A 98 -0.28 -2.20 -3.89
N ARG A 99 0.42 -1.55 -4.83
CA ARG A 99 -0.10 -1.25 -6.17
C ARG A 99 -0.40 -2.51 -6.99
N ALA A 100 0.45 -3.54 -6.90
CA ALA A 100 0.25 -4.80 -7.62
C ALA A 100 -0.96 -5.60 -7.10
N ASP A 101 -1.16 -5.62 -5.78
CA ASP A 101 -2.31 -6.29 -5.18
C ASP A 101 -3.62 -5.54 -5.47
N LEU A 102 -3.61 -4.20 -5.44
CA LEU A 102 -4.76 -3.39 -5.88
C LEU A 102 -5.15 -3.67 -7.33
N LEU A 103 -4.18 -3.75 -8.25
CA LEU A 103 -4.43 -4.11 -9.64
C LEU A 103 -5.07 -5.50 -9.75
N THR A 104 -4.59 -6.47 -8.97
CA THR A 104 -5.16 -7.82 -8.95
C THR A 104 -6.62 -7.82 -8.50
N LEU A 105 -6.97 -6.99 -7.51
CA LEU A 105 -8.35 -6.84 -7.05
C LEU A 105 -9.24 -6.16 -8.10
N ASP A 106 -8.73 -5.13 -8.79
CA ASP A 106 -9.44 -4.45 -9.87
C ASP A 106 -9.74 -5.42 -11.03
N GLU A 107 -8.75 -6.18 -11.49
CA GLU A 107 -8.92 -7.18 -12.56
C GLU A 107 -9.88 -8.32 -12.21
N ALA A 108 -10.10 -8.57 -10.93
CA ALA A 108 -11.04 -9.57 -10.43
C ALA A 108 -12.47 -9.00 -10.26
N ALA A 109 -12.61 -7.68 -10.04
CA ALA A 109 -13.91 -7.03 -9.94
C ALA A 109 -14.58 -6.74 -11.30
N GLU A 110 -13.80 -6.71 -12.38
CA GLU A 110 -14.28 -6.46 -13.76
C GLU A 110 -14.82 -7.71 -14.48
N LYS A 111 -14.75 -8.90 -13.86
CA LYS A 111 -15.16 -10.19 -14.45
C LYS A 111 -16.47 -10.70 -13.87
#